data_AF-A0A8S9ZXC2-F1
#
_entry.id   AF-A0A8S9ZXC2-F1
#
_cell.length_a   1.000
_cell.length_b   1.000
_cell.length_c   1.000
_cell.angle_alpha   90.00
_cell.angle_beta   90.00
_cell.angle_gamma   90.00
#
_symmetry.space_group_name_H-M   'P 1'
#
loop_
_entity.id
_entity.type
_entity.pdbx_description
1 polymer ?
#
loop_
_entity_poly.entity_id
_entity_poly.type
_entity_poly.pdbx_seq_one_letter_code
_entity_poly.pdbx_strand_id
1 'polypeptide(L)'
;MFFERITYQFDEITEANLIKCRVFVLPSPRLKFTENEFSALRKFIQYSGSLFVLSSEEGEENNGTNINFLLEEFGISFNNEKTLFYLKY
;
A
#
# COMPACT_ATOMS: atom_id res chain seq x y z
N MET A 1 -21.18 14.09 -11.25
CA MET A 1 -19.94 13.30 -11.10
C MET A 1 -20.36 11.88 -10.78
N PHE A 2 -20.13 10.93 -11.68
CA PHE A 2 -20.49 9.53 -11.48
C PHE A 2 -19.25 8.76 -11.01
N PHE A 3 -19.39 7.98 -9.94
CA PHE A 3 -18.34 7.07 -9.46
C PHE A 3 -18.78 5.65 -9.77
N GLU A 4 -18.04 4.97 -10.63
CA GLU A 4 -18.23 3.55 -10.90
C GLU A 4 -17.25 2.75 -10.05
N ARG A 5 -17.75 1.77 -9.30
CA ARG A 5 -16.91 0.88 -8.50
C ARG A 5 -16.51 -0.30 -9.36
N ILE A 6 -15.24 -0.33 -9.76
CA ILE A 6 -14.65 -1.46 -10.47
C ILE A 6 -13.63 -2.12 -9.54
N THR A 7 -13.78 -3.42 -9.30
CA THR A 7 -12.88 -4.20 -8.44
C THR A 7 -12.08 -5.13 -9.32
N TYR A 8 -10.76 -5.00 -9.27
CA TYR A 8 -9.84 -5.90 -9.92
C TYR A 8 -9.02 -6.63 -8.85
N GLN A 9 -8.93 -7.96 -8.99
CA GLN A 9 -7.95 -8.76 -8.27
C GLN A 9 -6.91 -9.20 -9.28
N PHE A 10 -5.64 -8.91 -8.98
CA PHE A 10 -4.52 -9.28 -9.82
C PHE A 10 -3.68 -10.31 -9.09
N ASP A 11 -3.19 -11.31 -9.81
CA ASP A 11 -2.25 -12.28 -9.25
C ASP A 11 -0.86 -11.65 -9.00
N GLU A 12 -0.53 -10.61 -9.77
CA GLU A 12 0.73 -9.86 -9.68
C GLU A 12 0.52 -8.37 -9.96
N ILE A 13 1.28 -7.53 -9.26
CA ILE A 13 1.28 -6.08 -9.45
C ILE A 13 2.17 -5.72 -10.64
N THR A 14 1.52 -5.39 -11.76
CA THR A 14 2.20 -4.98 -13.00
C THR A 14 1.62 -3.67 -13.53
N GLU A 15 2.41 -2.93 -14.31
CA GLU A 15 1.97 -1.67 -14.95
C GLU A 15 0.72 -1.86 -15.81
N ALA A 16 0.63 -2.98 -16.54
CA ALA A 16 -0.49 -3.30 -17.42
C ALA A 16 -1.81 -3.53 -16.66
N ASN A 17 -1.71 -3.94 -15.39
CA ASN A 17 -2.87 -4.11 -14.51
C ASN A 17 -3.24 -2.78 -13.85
N LEU A 18 -2.24 -2.03 -13.38
CA LEU A 18 -2.45 -0.75 -12.68
C LEU A 18 -3.02 0.35 -13.58
N ILE A 19 -2.69 0.38 -14.87
CA ILE A 19 -3.22 1.39 -15.82
C ILE A 19 -4.76 1.38 -15.94
N LYS A 20 -5.40 0.28 -15.55
CA LYS A 20 -6.86 0.11 -15.59
C LYS A 20 -7.57 0.79 -14.40
N CYS A 21 -6.82 1.26 -13.40
CA CYS A 21 -7.35 1.80 -12.15
C CYS A 21 -6.87 3.23 -11.90
N ARG A 22 -7.67 4.04 -11.21
CA ARG A 22 -7.25 5.38 -10.72
C ARG A 22 -6.74 5.35 -9.28
N VAL A 23 -7.31 4.47 -8.47
CA VAL A 23 -6.94 4.26 -7.08
C VAL A 23 -6.61 2.79 -6.91
N PHE A 24 -5.45 2.50 -6.33
CA PHE A 24 -5.05 1.16 -5.94
C PHE A 24 -4.98 1.09 -4.41
N VAL A 25 -5.63 0.08 -3.83
CA VAL A 25 -5.74 -0.07 -2.38
C VAL A 25 -4.95 -1.30 -1.96
N LEU A 26 -4.05 -1.14 -1.01
CA LEU A 26 -3.28 -2.21 -0.36
C LEU A 26 -3.78 -2.37 1.07
N PRO A 27 -4.76 -3.27 1.32
CA PRO A 27 -5.30 -3.49 2.66
C PRO A 27 -4.38 -4.39 3.48
N SER A 28 -3.47 -3.80 4.27
CA SER A 28 -2.57 -4.52 5.20
C SER A 28 -1.82 -5.68 4.51
N PRO A 29 -0.95 -5.39 3.51
CA PRO A 29 -0.26 -6.44 2.77
C PRO A 29 0.53 -7.37 3.71
N ARG A 30 0.44 -8.68 3.46
CA ARG A 30 1.05 -9.75 4.28
C ARG A 30 2.20 -10.50 3.60
N LEU A 31 2.57 -10.05 2.40
CA LEU A 31 3.65 -10.61 1.60
C LEU A 31 4.66 -9.52 1.28
N LYS A 32 5.90 -9.94 1.01
CA LYS A 32 6.93 -9.04 0.50
C LYS A 32 6.72 -8.77 -0.98
N PHE A 33 6.88 -7.52 -1.35
CA PHE A 33 6.93 -7.06 -2.72
C PHE A 33 8.33 -7.27 -3.30
N THR A 34 8.35 -7.62 -4.58
CA THR A 34 9.55 -7.67 -5.40
C THR A 34 9.91 -6.28 -5.93
N GLU A 35 11.14 -6.12 -6.42
CA GLU A 35 11.58 -4.84 -7.01
C GLU A 35 10.78 -4.49 -8.28
N ASN A 36 10.30 -5.49 -9.02
CA ASN A 36 9.44 -5.27 -10.19
C ASN A 36 8.09 -4.67 -9.78
N GLU A 37 7.49 -5.17 -8.70
CA GLU A 37 6.23 -4.64 -8.17
C GLU A 37 6.41 -3.22 -7.63
N PHE A 38 7.51 -2.94 -6.92
CA PHE A 38 7.82 -1.57 -6.50
C PHE A 38 8.02 -0.63 -7.69
N SER A 39 8.74 -1.05 -8.73
CA SER A 39 8.90 -0.29 -9.96
C SER A 39 7.54 0.05 -10.62
N ALA A 40 6.63 -0.93 -10.67
CA ALA A 40 5.28 -0.72 -11.17
C ALA A 40 4.48 0.29 -10.31
N LEU A 41 4.56 0.19 -8.98
CA LEU A 41 3.89 1.12 -8.06
C LEU A 41 4.46 2.54 -8.14
N ARG A 42 5.79 2.70 -8.23
CA ARG A 42 6.44 4.00 -8.41
C ARG A 42 5.94 4.69 -9.68
N LYS A 43 5.94 3.97 -10.80
CA LYS A 43 5.41 4.49 -12.08
C LYS A 43 3.92 4.82 -11.97
N PHE A 44 3.13 3.98 -11.33
CA PHE A 44 1.71 4.25 -11.12
C PHE A 44 1.48 5.57 -10.39
N ILE A 45 2.21 5.83 -9.30
CA ILE A 45 2.15 7.10 -8.56
C ILE A 45 2.61 8.28 -9.44
N GLN A 46 3.70 8.12 -10.20
CA GLN A 46 4.21 9.16 -11.11
C GLN A 46 3.21 9.51 -12.22
N TYR A 47 2.47 8.54 -12.74
CA TYR A 47 1.49 8.73 -13.82
C TYR A 47 0.07 9.03 -13.32
N SER A 48 -0.06 9.77 -12.20
CA SER A 48 -1.32 10.24 -11.61
C SER A 48 -2.23 9.14 -11.02
N GLY A 49 -1.70 7.94 -10.78
CA GLY A 49 -2.35 6.94 -9.96
C GLY A 49 -2.31 7.31 -8.47
N SER A 50 -3.33 6.96 -7.71
CA SER A 50 -3.37 7.16 -6.26
C SER A 50 -3.21 5.83 -5.52
N LEU A 51 -2.24 5.75 -4.63
CA LEU A 51 -2.01 4.57 -3.78
C LEU A 51 -2.58 4.81 -2.39
N PHE A 52 -3.46 3.92 -1.92
CA PHE A 52 -3.98 3.94 -0.55
C PHE A 52 -3.52 2.69 0.19
N VAL A 53 -2.59 2.89 1.13
CA VAL A 53 -1.99 1.80 1.91
C VAL A 53 -2.54 1.81 3.33
N LEU A 54 -3.03 0.66 3.78
CA LEU A 54 -3.41 0.44 5.17
C LEU A 54 -2.43 -0.56 5.77
N SER A 55 -2.12 -0.39 7.05
CA SER A 55 -1.37 -1.37 7.84
C SER A 55 -2.15 -1.74 9.10
N SER A 56 -1.72 -2.82 9.75
CA SER A 56 -2.22 -3.26 11.04
C SER A 56 -1.48 -2.55 12.19
N GLU A 57 -1.98 -2.68 13.42
CA GLU A 57 -1.42 -2.02 14.62
C GLU A 57 0.04 -2.39 14.91
N GLU A 58 0.53 -3.50 14.35
CA GLU A 58 1.85 -4.07 14.66
C GLU A 58 2.88 -3.81 13.54
N GLY A 59 2.58 -2.88 12.62
CA GLY A 59 3.51 -2.38 11.60
C GLY A 59 3.88 -3.40 10.52
N GLU A 60 5.00 -3.13 9.82
CA GLU A 60 5.43 -4.00 8.71
C GLU A 60 6.10 -5.29 9.17
N GLU A 61 6.83 -5.24 10.29
CA GLU A 61 7.62 -6.35 10.81
C GLU A 61 6.74 -7.54 11.15
N ASN A 62 5.64 -7.28 11.85
CA ASN A 62 4.67 -8.32 12.17
C ASN A 62 3.76 -8.70 10.98
N ASN A 63 3.54 -7.77 10.04
CA ASN A 63 2.81 -8.09 8.82
C ASN A 63 3.62 -8.96 7.85
N GLY A 64 4.94 -9.12 8.06
CA GLY A 64 5.81 -9.90 7.17
C GLY A 64 5.96 -9.28 5.78
N THR A 65 5.72 -7.97 5.68
CA THR A 65 5.81 -7.20 4.43
C THR A 65 7.05 -6.32 4.45
N ASN A 66 7.31 -5.65 3.33
CA ASN A 66 8.42 -4.72 3.14
C ASN A 66 7.93 -3.39 2.54
N ILE A 67 6.67 -3.03 2.79
CA ILE A 67 6.03 -1.87 2.17
C ILE A 67 6.71 -0.54 2.54
N ASN A 68 7.38 -0.44 3.69
CA ASN A 68 8.08 0.80 4.04
C ASN A 68 9.20 1.13 3.07
N PHE A 69 9.82 0.15 2.40
CA PHE A 69 10.82 0.40 1.35
C PHE A 69 10.29 1.35 0.26
N LEU A 70 9.02 1.23 -0.11
CA LEU A 70 8.39 2.15 -1.04
C LEU A 70 7.98 3.46 -0.36
N LEU A 71 7.35 3.39 0.81
CA LEU A 71 6.76 4.56 1.46
C LEU A 71 7.82 5.58 1.92
N GLU A 72 9.00 5.10 2.34
CA GLU A 72 10.10 5.93 2.81
C GLU A 72 10.64 6.84 1.69
N GLU A 73 10.56 6.42 0.43
CA GLU A 73 10.88 7.26 -0.73
C GLU A 73 9.99 8.52 -0.82
N PHE A 74 8.79 8.45 -0.22
CA PHE A 74 7.83 9.56 -0.13
C PHE A 74 7.82 10.23 1.26
N GLY A 75 8.75 9.87 2.15
CA GLY A 75 8.86 10.42 3.50
C GLY A 75 7.79 9.92 4.49
N ILE A 76 7.17 8.78 4.21
CA ILE A 76 6.13 8.15 5.04
C ILE A 76 6.62 6.75 5.46
N SER A 77 6.31 6.30 6.67
CA SER A 77 6.52 4.91 7.07
C SER A 77 5.49 4.47 8.09
N PHE A 78 5.21 3.17 8.15
CA PHE A 78 4.48 2.59 9.26
C PHE A 78 5.44 2.29 10.40
N ASN A 79 5.09 2.77 11.59
CA ASN A 79 5.77 2.38 12.82
C ASN A 79 5.40 0.93 13.22
N ASN A 80 6.30 0.26 13.91
CA ASN A 80 6.08 -1.09 14.46
C ASN A 80 5.47 -1.06 15.87
N GLU A 81 5.25 0.12 16.45
CA GLU A 81 4.70 0.27 17.79
C GLU A 81 3.17 0.37 17.78
N LYS A 82 2.55 -0.37 18.70
CA LYS A 82 1.12 -0.33 18.95
C LYS A 82 0.75 0.90 19.78
N THR A 83 -0.21 1.69 19.29
CA THR A 83 -0.80 2.78 20.08
C THR A 83 -1.77 2.21 21.12
N LEU A 84 -1.56 2.53 22.39
CA LEU A 84 -2.42 2.14 23.51
C LEU A 84 -3.09 3.36 24.13
N PHE A 85 -4.39 3.29 24.36
CA PHE A 85 -5.14 4.31 25.10
C PHE A 85 -5.17 3.96 26.59
N TYR A 86 -4.60 4.81 27.43
CA TYR A 86 -4.75 4.71 28.89
C TYR A 86 -5.91 5.60 29.34
N LEU A 87 -7.00 4.97 29.80
CA LEU A 87 -8.07 5.69 30.50
C LEU A 87 -7.60 5.95 31.94
N LYS A 88 -7.31 7.21 32.26
CA LYS A 88 -7.14 7.63 33.66
C LYS A 88 -8.53 7.70 34.30
N TYR A 89 -8.77 6.79 35.25
CA TYR A 89 -9.91 6.85 36.17
C TYR A 89 -9.57 7.72 37.38
#